data_AF-A0A965APH0-F1
#
_entry.id   AF-A0A965APH0-F1
#
_cell.length_a   1.000
_cell.length_b   1.000
_cell.length_c   1.000
_cell.angle_alpha   90.00
_cell.angle_beta   90.00
_cell.angle_gamma   90.00
#
_symmetry.space_group_name_H-M   'P 1'
#
loop_
_entity.id
_entity.type
_entity.pdbx_description
1 polymer ?
#
loop_
_entity_poly.entity_id
_entity_poly.type
_entity_poly.pdbx_seq_one_letter_code
_entity_poly.pdbx_strand_id
1 'polypeptide(L)'
;MEYVEAPKELQLYCADGGQQLSKIMWASWTKESAFALATSTKNTCNPDCASGNYDVRTASLLLSDLVTSPDGHQVFSRVSIKYDKPLSDGQSEEVVELPTEPMP
;
A
#
# COMPACT_ATOMS: atom_id res chain seq x y z
N MET A 1 18.06 -19.18 1.77
CA MET A 1 17.73 -17.89 1.13
C MET A 1 16.22 -17.89 1.05
N GLU A 2 15.58 -17.43 2.12
CA GLU A 2 14.12 -17.44 2.24
C GLU A 2 13.53 -16.42 1.28
N TYR A 3 12.59 -16.90 0.46
CA TYR A 3 11.81 -16.04 -0.41
C TYR A 3 10.97 -15.14 0.50
N VAL A 4 11.30 -13.85 0.56
CA VAL A 4 10.33 -12.83 0.97
C VAL A 4 9.29 -12.84 -0.15
N GLU A 5 8.15 -13.51 0.07
CA GLU A 5 7.09 -13.52 -0.93
C GLU A 5 6.55 -12.09 -1.02
N ALA A 6 6.92 -11.40 -2.10
CA ALA A 6 6.45 -10.05 -2.35
C ALA A 6 4.92 -10.08 -2.50
N PRO A 7 4.17 -9.29 -1.70
CA PRO A 7 2.73 -9.43 -1.61
C PRO A 7 2.05 -9.02 -2.91
N LYS A 8 1.00 -9.75 -3.30
CA LYS A 8 0.19 -9.43 -4.50
C LYS A 8 -0.93 -8.44 -4.20
N GLU A 9 -1.24 -8.27 -2.92
CA GLU A 9 -2.28 -7.38 -2.40
C GLU A 9 -1.81 -6.79 -1.06
N LEU A 10 -2.20 -5.55 -0.77
CA LEU A 10 -1.96 -4.87 0.50
C LEU A 10 -3.24 -4.15 0.93
N GLN A 11 -3.71 -4.46 2.14
CA GLN A 11 -4.80 -3.73 2.79
C GLN A 11 -4.17 -2.68 3.70
N LEU A 12 -4.31 -1.39 3.35
CA LEU A 12 -3.60 -0.31 4.04
C LEU A 12 -4.33 0.19 5.28
N TYR A 13 -5.63 -0.05 5.35
CA TYR A 13 -6.47 0.37 6.46
C TYR A 13 -7.22 -0.83 7.02
N CYS A 14 -7.11 -1.05 8.33
CA CYS A 14 -7.56 -2.28 8.98
C CYS A 14 -9.10 -2.40 9.08
N ALA A 15 -9.79 -1.37 9.57
CA ALA A 15 -11.18 -1.51 10.06
C ALA A 15 -12.25 -1.01 9.09
N ASP A 16 -11.95 -0.01 8.27
CA ASP A 16 -12.88 0.66 7.36
C ASP A 16 -12.73 0.21 5.90
N GLY A 17 -11.76 -0.66 5.60
CA GLY A 17 -11.45 -1.02 4.22
C GLY A 17 -11.08 0.20 3.38
N GLY A 18 -10.55 1.27 4.01
CA GLY A 18 -10.41 2.59 3.40
C GLY A 18 -9.61 2.57 2.09
N GLN A 19 -8.62 1.67 1.98
CA GLN A 19 -7.87 1.48 0.75
C GLN A 19 -7.26 0.08 0.63
N GLN A 20 -7.37 -0.48 -0.57
CA GLN A 20 -6.72 -1.72 -0.97
C GLN A 20 -5.84 -1.49 -2.20
N LEU A 21 -4.62 -2.00 -2.16
CA LEU A 21 -3.75 -2.17 -3.32
C LEU A 21 -3.86 -3.61 -3.79
N SER A 22 -4.22 -3.81 -5.05
CA SER A 22 -4.43 -5.14 -5.64
C SER A 22 -3.68 -5.27 -6.96
N LYS A 23 -3.55 -6.51 -7.46
CA LYS A 23 -2.84 -6.84 -8.70
C LYS A 23 -1.43 -6.26 -8.72
N ILE A 24 -0.74 -6.32 -7.59
CA ILE A 24 0.58 -5.74 -7.43
C ILE A 24 1.58 -6.53 -8.29
N MET A 25 2.28 -5.81 -9.16
CA MET A 25 3.32 -6.34 -10.04
C MET A 25 4.65 -5.67 -9.68
N TRP A 26 5.49 -6.41 -8.94
CA TRP A 26 6.82 -5.96 -8.54
C TRP A 26 7.78 -5.97 -9.72
N ALA A 27 8.37 -4.81 -10.02
CA ALA A 27 9.43 -4.70 -11.01
C ALA A 27 10.82 -4.88 -10.37
N SER A 28 10.98 -4.47 -9.11
CA SER A 28 12.21 -4.64 -8.35
C SER A 28 11.93 -4.85 -6.86
N TRP A 29 12.78 -5.64 -6.22
CA TRP A 29 12.75 -5.87 -4.79
C TRP A 29 14.19 -6.00 -4.29
N THR A 30 14.68 -4.99 -3.57
CA THR A 30 16.02 -4.97 -3.00
C THR A 30 15.95 -4.78 -1.48
N LYS A 31 17.10 -4.64 -0.81
CA LYS A 31 17.16 -4.32 0.62
C LYS A 31 16.90 -2.83 0.91
N GLU A 32 16.95 -1.98 -0.12
CA GLU A 32 16.80 -0.53 0.04
C GLU A 32 15.37 -0.10 -0.29
N SER A 33 14.78 -0.70 -1.32
CA SER A 33 13.44 -0.39 -1.76
C SER A 33 12.83 -1.51 -2.61
N ALA A 34 11.51 -1.47 -2.76
CA ALA A 34 10.80 -2.27 -3.74
C ALA A 34 9.85 -1.40 -4.56
N PHE A 35 9.83 -1.60 -5.88
CA PHE A 35 8.99 -0.85 -6.80
C PHE A 35 7.97 -1.76 -7.48
N ALA A 36 6.73 -1.29 -7.56
CA ALA A 36 5.65 -2.01 -8.22
C ALA A 36 4.64 -1.09 -8.91
N LEU A 37 3.85 -1.69 -9.79
CA LEU A 37 2.57 -1.14 -10.24
C LEU A 37 1.43 -1.90 -9.60
N ALA A 38 0.35 -1.21 -9.27
CA ALA A 38 -0.83 -1.79 -8.64
C ALA A 38 -2.13 -1.10 -9.09
N THR A 39 -3.25 -1.72 -8.77
CA THR A 39 -4.57 -1.07 -8.78
C THR A 39 -4.91 -0.64 -7.36
N SER A 40 -5.02 0.66 -7.12
CA SER A 40 -5.53 1.21 -5.87
C SER A 40 -7.05 1.33 -5.94
N THR A 41 -7.74 0.80 -4.94
CA THR A 41 -9.17 1.01 -4.70
C THR A 41 -9.31 1.72 -3.37
N LYS A 42 -9.66 3.00 -3.37
CA LYS A 42 -9.77 3.85 -2.18
C LYS A 42 -11.21 4.30 -1.99
N ASN A 43 -11.76 4.13 -0.80
CA ASN A 43 -13.09 4.61 -0.46
C ASN A 43 -13.07 6.14 -0.34
N THR A 44 -14.05 6.82 -0.94
CA THR A 44 -14.18 8.28 -0.87
C THR A 44 -14.75 8.75 0.46
N CYS A 45 -15.37 7.85 1.24
CA CYS A 45 -15.98 8.11 2.54
C CYS A 45 -16.88 9.35 2.57
N ASN A 46 -17.59 9.62 1.47
CA ASN A 46 -18.50 10.74 1.34
C ASN A 46 -19.91 10.23 0.98
N PRO A 47 -20.93 10.40 1.84
CA PRO A 47 -20.92 11.13 3.12
C PRO A 47 -20.28 10.37 4.29
N ASP A 48 -20.15 9.05 4.18
CA ASP A 48 -19.54 8.18 5.19
C ASP A 48 -18.90 6.96 4.51
N CYS A 49 -18.06 6.20 5.22
CA CYS A 49 -17.35 5.06 4.62
C CYS A 49 -18.24 3.85 4.30
N ALA A 50 -19.46 3.75 4.87
CA ALA A 50 -20.39 2.67 4.54
C ALA A 50 -21.20 2.97 3.28
N SER A 51 -21.49 4.25 3.02
CA SER A 51 -22.30 4.73 1.89
C SER A 51 -21.48 5.40 0.78
N GLY A 52 -20.16 5.49 0.95
CA GLY A 52 -19.21 6.12 0.03
C GLY A 52 -19.06 5.37 -1.29
N ASN A 53 -18.33 6.00 -2.22
CA ASN A 53 -17.94 5.38 -3.49
C ASN A 53 -16.46 4.97 -3.43
N TYR A 54 -15.96 4.36 -4.50
CA TYR A 54 -14.55 4.00 -4.62
C TYR A 54 -13.88 4.73 -5.78
N ASP A 55 -12.73 5.34 -5.51
CA ASP A 55 -11.78 5.71 -6.53
C ASP A 55 -10.89 4.52 -6.88
N VAL A 56 -10.94 4.12 -8.15
CA VAL A 56 -10.06 3.07 -8.69
C VAL A 56 -9.04 3.73 -9.61
N ARG A 57 -7.75 3.55 -9.30
CA ARG A 57 -6.63 4.13 -10.08
C ARG A 57 -5.51 3.14 -10.26
N THR A 58 -4.76 3.30 -11.34
CA THR A 58 -3.44 2.67 -11.43
C THR A 58 -2.50 3.45 -10.53
N ALA A 59 -1.65 2.75 -9.78
CA ALA A 59 -0.71 3.39 -8.88
C ALA A 59 0.69 2.79 -9.03
N SER A 60 1.69 3.64 -8.97
CA SER A 60 3.08 3.25 -8.76
C SER A 60 3.34 3.20 -7.25
N LEU A 61 3.96 2.12 -6.80
CA LEU A 61 4.29 1.89 -5.39
C LEU A 61 5.80 1.92 -5.22
N LEU A 62 6.26 2.60 -4.16
CA LEU A 62 7.63 2.53 -3.67
C LEU A 62 7.61 2.15 -2.20
N LEU A 63 8.04 0.93 -1.89
CA LEU A 63 8.33 0.53 -0.51
C LEU A 63 9.73 0.99 -0.13
N SER A 64 9.85 1.56 1.06
CA SER A 64 11.11 2.05 1.62
C SER A 64 11.17 1.86 3.13
N ASP A 65 12.28 2.30 3.72
CA ASP A 65 12.54 2.25 5.17
C ASP A 65 12.51 0.82 5.70
N LEU A 66 13.59 0.08 5.41
CA LEU A 66 13.77 -1.28 5.91
C LEU A 66 14.04 -1.24 7.41
N VAL A 67 13.18 -1.87 8.19
CA VAL A 67 13.31 -2.01 9.63
C VAL A 67 13.32 -3.47 10.04
N THR A 68 13.83 -3.74 11.24
CA THR A 68 13.70 -5.05 11.87
C THR A 68 12.41 -5.05 12.68
N SER A 69 11.49 -5.94 12.34
CA SER A 69 10.24 -6.16 13.08
C SER A 69 10.49 -6.80 14.46
N PRO A 70 9.53 -6.77 15.41
CA PRO A 70 9.71 -7.37 16.74
C PRO A 70 10.04 -8.86 16.73
N ASP A 71 9.59 -9.59 15.71
CA ASP A 71 9.85 -11.00 15.43
C ASP A 71 11.19 -11.23 14.69
N GLY A 72 11.97 -10.18 14.42
CA GLY A 72 13.32 -10.27 13.89
C GLY A 72 13.43 -10.31 12.36
N HIS A 73 12.31 -10.14 11.66
CA HIS A 73 12.27 -10.11 10.20
C HIS A 73 12.60 -8.71 9.65
N GLN A 74 13.17 -8.64 8.44
CA GLN A 74 13.38 -7.36 7.76
C GLN A 74 12.14 -7.03 6.93
N VAL A 75 11.48 -5.92 7.25
CA VAL A 75 10.25 -5.47 6.60
C VAL A 75 10.35 -4.00 6.21
N PHE A 76 9.68 -3.58 5.13
CA PHE A 76 9.55 -2.17 4.80
C PHE A 76 8.45 -1.54 5.64
N SER A 77 8.75 -0.41 6.29
CA SER A 77 7.79 0.29 7.14
C SER A 77 7.07 1.43 6.43
N ARG A 78 7.39 1.73 5.17
CA ARG A 78 6.78 2.83 4.43
C ARG A 78 6.40 2.43 3.02
N VAL A 79 5.23 2.89 2.56
CA VAL A 79 4.82 2.85 1.15
C VAL A 79 4.47 4.24 0.65
N SER A 80 5.07 4.64 -0.47
CA SER A 80 4.68 5.81 -1.24
C SER A 80 3.84 5.37 -2.44
N ILE A 81 2.68 5.99 -2.62
CA ILE A 81 1.69 5.65 -3.62
C ILE A 81 1.51 6.86 -4.53
N LYS A 82 1.74 6.66 -5.83
CA LYS A 82 1.52 7.70 -6.85
C LYS A 82 0.48 7.26 -7.83
N TYR A 83 -0.60 8.02 -7.95
CA TYR A 83 -1.70 7.72 -8.85
C TYR A 83 -1.40 8.15 -10.29
N ASP A 84 -1.91 7.39 -11.26
CA ASP A 84 -1.84 7.76 -12.68
C ASP A 84 -2.63 9.04 -12.98
N LYS A 85 -3.69 9.27 -12.20
CA LYS A 85 -4.55 10.46 -12.23
C LYS A 85 -4.98 10.81 -10.82
N PRO A 86 -5.25 12.09 -10.52
CA PRO A 86 -5.82 12.48 -9.24
C PRO A 86 -7.08 11.68 -8.88
N LEU A 87 -7.23 11.41 -7.59
CA LEU A 87 -8.45 10.91 -6.98
C LEU A 87 -9.53 12.01 -7.01
N SER A 88 -10.76 11.65 -6.66
CA SER A 88 -11.90 12.58 -6.70
C SER A 88 -11.77 13.75 -5.72
N ASP A 89 -10.96 13.60 -4.66
CA ASP A 89 -10.62 14.66 -3.71
C ASP A 89 -9.43 15.53 -4.17
N GLY A 90 -8.85 15.24 -5.33
CA GLY A 90 -7.70 15.93 -5.89
C GLY A 90 -6.34 15.39 -5.47
N GLN A 91 -6.27 14.38 -4.60
CA GLN A 91 -5.01 13.77 -4.18
C GLN A 91 -4.37 12.98 -5.34
N SER A 92 -3.09 13.24 -5.62
CA SER A 92 -2.31 12.56 -6.67
C SER A 92 -1.27 11.59 -6.12
N GLU A 93 -0.85 11.78 -4.87
CA GLU A 93 0.15 10.97 -4.19
C GLU A 93 -0.16 10.91 -2.70
N GLU A 94 0.26 9.83 -2.04
CA GLU A 94 0.23 9.71 -0.59
C GLU A 94 1.37 8.82 -0.08
N VAL A 95 1.68 8.96 1.20
CA VAL A 95 2.66 8.14 1.90
C VAL A 95 1.98 7.54 3.12
N VAL A 96 2.08 6.22 3.26
CA VAL A 96 1.47 5.46 4.36
C VAL A 96 2.58 4.72 5.10
N GLU A 97 2.59 4.87 6.43
CA GLU A 97 3.42 4.07 7.31
C GLU A 97 2.75 2.70 7.50
N LEU A 98 3.49 1.63 7.24
CA LEU A 98 3.03 0.25 7.34
C LEU A 98 3.29 -0.28 8.75
N PRO A 99 2.37 -1.09 9.31
CA PRO A 99 2.61 -1.77 10.56
C PRO A 99 3.82 -2.71 10.41
N THR A 100 4.73 -2.64 11.38
CA THR A 100 5.94 -3.46 11.43
C THR A 100 5.79 -4.62 12.41
N GLU A 101 4.73 -4.60 13.22
CA GLU A 101 4.36 -5.68 14.11
C GLU A 101 3.49 -6.68 13.35
N PRO A 102 3.74 -8.00 13.48
CA PRO A 102 2.82 -8.99 12.96
C PRO A 102 1.44 -8.79 13.60
N MET A 103 0.38 -8.82 12.79
CA MET A 103 -0.98 -8.82 13.31
C MET A 103 -1.14 -10.08 14.20
N PRO A 104 -1.65 -9.92 15.44
CA PRO A 104 -1.80 -11.02 16.39
C PRO A 104 -2.84 -12.06 15.95
#